data_AF-A0A5N7CDG5-F1
#
_entry.id   AF-A0A5N7CDG5-F1
#
_cell.length_a   1.000
_cell.length_b   1.000
_cell.length_c   1.000
_cell.angle_alpha   90.00
_cell.angle_beta   90.00
_cell.angle_gamma   90.00
#
_symmetry.space_group_name_H-M   'P 1'
#
loop_
_entity.id
_entity.type
_entity.pdbx_description
1 polymer ?
#
loop_
_entity_poly.entity_id
_entity_poly.type
_entity_poly.pdbx_seq_one_letter_code
_entity_poly.pdbx_strand_id
1 'polypeptide(L)'
;MASASQVALQLGLHQIDSPANKRQRENAADVVWVDLESKRRIWCIWLQTDWYDHFLHERTSVRDMSDTPKTDDPSNANDRDINSSCKPCAQQLETVLTDMTYSNLRSKIPVIFREIVDATIDSNCVQEEFFYELVLAFDKRLNDIMKDVPACFRADPKSRAQSKSLDLRLHRLIANAFNRLRNPYLARRACDPKYSYCCIV
;
A
#
# COMPACT_ATOMS: atom_id res chain seq x y z
N MET A 1 8.93 16.20 -0.59
CA MET A 1 7.59 15.59 -0.72
C MET A 1 6.58 16.62 -1.20
N ALA A 2 6.32 17.71 -0.47
CA ALA A 2 5.31 18.71 -0.83
C ALA A 2 5.39 19.28 -2.27
N SER A 3 6.58 19.55 -2.81
CA SER A 3 6.72 20.02 -4.20
C SER A 3 6.33 18.96 -5.24
N ALA A 4 6.69 17.69 -5.00
CA ALA A 4 6.31 16.57 -5.85
C ALA A 4 4.78 16.33 -5.80
N SER A 5 4.16 16.55 -4.64
CA SER A 5 2.71 16.52 -4.46
C SER A 5 2.00 17.53 -5.37
N GLN A 6 2.46 18.78 -5.33
CA GLN A 6 1.88 19.85 -6.14
C GLN A 6 2.03 19.55 -7.64
N VAL A 7 3.19 19.06 -8.07
CA VAL A 7 3.41 18.67 -9.47
C VAL A 7 2.49 17.51 -9.87
N ALA A 8 2.34 16.47 -9.04
CA ALA A 8 1.44 15.34 -9.34
C ALA A 8 -0.03 15.77 -9.46
N LEU A 9 -0.47 16.71 -8.62
CA LEU A 9 -1.81 17.30 -8.69
C LEU A 9 -1.99 18.17 -9.93
N GLN A 10 -1.01 19.01 -10.27
CA GLN A 10 -1.01 19.83 -11.48
C GLN A 10 -1.05 19.00 -12.76
N LEU A 11 -0.37 17.84 -12.78
CA LEU A 11 -0.42 16.87 -13.87
C LEU A 11 -1.72 16.05 -13.90
N GLY A 12 -2.65 16.29 -12.96
CA GLY A 12 -3.93 15.60 -12.92
C GLY A 12 -3.83 14.11 -12.60
N LEU A 13 -2.71 13.65 -12.02
CA LEU A 13 -2.44 12.22 -11.80
C LEU A 13 -3.47 11.56 -10.87
N HIS A 14 -4.07 12.32 -9.97
CA HIS A 14 -5.14 11.88 -9.07
C HIS A 14 -6.49 11.63 -9.77
N GLN A 15 -6.69 12.11 -11.00
CA GLN A 15 -7.95 12.02 -11.74
C GLN A 15 -7.84 11.26 -13.06
N ILE A 16 -6.76 10.52 -13.29
CA ILE A 16 -6.49 9.82 -14.55
C ILE A 16 -7.70 8.98 -14.98
N ASP A 17 -8.34 8.30 -14.03
CA ASP A 17 -9.46 7.39 -14.26
C ASP A 17 -10.80 7.94 -13.78
N SER A 18 -10.91 9.27 -13.72
CA SER A 18 -12.20 9.92 -13.45
C SER A 18 -13.25 9.46 -14.46
N PRO A 19 -14.55 9.41 -14.08
CA PRO A 19 -15.61 8.99 -14.99
C PRO A 19 -15.63 9.80 -16.31
N ALA A 20 -15.29 11.08 -16.25
CA ALA A 20 -15.16 11.93 -17.43
C ALA A 20 -13.99 11.48 -18.33
N ASN A 21 -12.81 11.25 -17.76
CA ASN A 21 -11.63 10.82 -18.51
C ASN A 21 -11.79 9.42 -19.11
N LYS A 22 -12.47 8.49 -18.41
CA LYS A 22 -12.82 7.17 -18.96
C LYS A 22 -13.68 7.29 -20.21
N ARG A 23 -14.77 8.07 -20.14
CA ARG A 23 -15.67 8.31 -21.28
C ARG A 23 -14.96 8.99 -22.45
N GLN A 24 -14.06 9.94 -22.17
CA GLN A 24 -13.29 10.58 -23.23
C GLN A 24 -12.40 9.57 -23.97
N ARG A 25 -11.75 8.65 -23.23
CA ARG A 25 -10.92 7.60 -23.83
C ARG A 25 -11.70 6.56 -24.61
N GLU A 26 -12.91 6.19 -24.16
CA GLU A 26 -13.77 5.26 -24.89
C GLU A 26 -14.13 5.79 -26.30
N ASN A 27 -14.21 7.10 -26.45
CA ASN A 27 -14.51 7.77 -27.71
C ASN A 27 -13.26 8.17 -28.51
N ALA A 28 -12.05 7.97 -27.97
CA ALA A 28 -10.80 8.37 -28.60
C ALA A 28 -10.18 7.19 -29.38
N ALA A 29 -9.71 7.46 -30.61
CA ALA A 29 -9.10 6.44 -31.45
C ALA A 29 -7.59 6.23 -31.15
N ASP A 30 -6.96 7.17 -30.44
CA ASP A 30 -5.50 7.31 -30.29
C ASP A 30 -5.03 7.20 -28.83
N VAL A 31 -5.70 6.39 -28.02
CA VAL A 31 -5.30 6.18 -26.62
C VAL A 31 -3.94 5.51 -26.53
N VAL A 32 -2.95 6.22 -25.98
CA VAL A 32 -1.61 5.67 -25.70
C VAL A 32 -1.60 4.96 -24.35
N TRP A 33 -1.79 3.63 -24.37
CA TRP A 33 -1.92 2.83 -23.15
C TRP A 33 -0.68 2.80 -22.25
N VAL A 34 0.51 2.89 -22.83
CA VAL A 34 1.78 2.98 -22.09
C VAL A 34 1.84 4.24 -21.21
N ASP A 35 1.43 5.39 -21.75
CA ASP A 35 1.44 6.65 -21.01
C ASP A 35 0.42 6.61 -19.86
N LEU A 36 -0.77 6.08 -20.13
CA LEU A 36 -1.82 5.91 -19.13
C LEU A 36 -1.36 5.03 -17.96
N GLU A 37 -0.79 3.87 -18.27
CA GLU A 37 -0.33 2.91 -17.27
C GLU A 37 0.87 3.45 -16.48
N SER A 38 1.79 4.15 -17.15
CA SER A 38 2.92 4.82 -16.51
C SER A 38 2.45 5.86 -15.50
N LYS A 39 1.47 6.69 -15.87
CA LYS A 39 0.88 7.71 -14.98
C LYS A 39 0.19 7.07 -13.77
N ARG A 40 -0.57 5.99 -13.95
CA ARG A 40 -1.18 5.23 -12.83
C ARG A 40 -0.12 4.69 -11.88
N ARG A 41 0.90 4.03 -12.41
CA ARG A 41 1.99 3.44 -11.61
C ARG A 41 2.73 4.50 -10.81
N ILE A 42 3.08 5.62 -11.44
CA ILE A 42 3.72 6.77 -10.77
C ILE A 42 2.83 7.29 -9.65
N TRP A 43 1.56 7.55 -9.93
CA TRP A 43 0.60 8.04 -8.94
C TRP A 43 0.47 7.09 -7.75
N CYS A 44 0.26 5.80 -8.01
CA CYS A 44 0.06 4.80 -6.97
C CYS A 44 1.32 4.60 -6.12
N ILE A 45 2.51 4.50 -6.71
CA ILE A 45 3.77 4.37 -5.94
C ILE A 45 3.98 5.59 -5.05
N TRP A 46 3.74 6.78 -5.62
CA TRP A 46 3.89 8.03 -4.89
C TRP A 46 2.89 8.11 -3.73
N LEU A 47 1.60 7.84 -3.97
CA LEU A 47 0.56 7.84 -2.96
C LEU A 47 0.85 6.83 -1.84
N GLN A 48 1.28 5.61 -2.21
CA GLN A 48 1.68 4.59 -1.25
C GLN A 48 2.84 5.06 -0.37
N THR A 49 3.81 5.75 -0.96
CA THR A 49 5.00 6.25 -0.25
C THR A 49 4.64 7.40 0.68
N ASP A 50 3.77 8.31 0.24
CA ASP A 50 3.27 9.43 1.04
C ASP A 50 2.53 8.92 2.29
N TRP A 51 1.60 7.98 2.13
CA TRP A 51 0.90 7.36 3.26
C TRP A 51 1.82 6.58 4.19
N TYR A 52 2.79 5.87 3.62
CA TYR A 52 3.77 5.15 4.42
C TYR A 52 4.65 6.10 5.24
N ASP A 53 5.10 7.21 4.65
CA ASP A 53 5.88 8.25 5.34
C ASP A 53 5.06 8.96 6.42
N HIS A 54 3.80 9.32 6.10
CA HIS A 54 2.83 9.89 7.03
C HIS A 54 2.67 9.00 8.27
N PHE A 55 2.42 7.70 8.07
CA PHE A 55 2.20 6.77 9.17
C PHE A 55 3.43 6.59 10.08
N LEU A 56 4.63 6.52 9.49
CA LEU A 56 5.86 6.36 10.25
C LEU A 56 6.32 7.63 10.98
N HIS A 57 6.05 8.80 10.41
CA HIS A 57 6.65 10.07 10.86
C HIS A 57 5.64 11.15 11.29
N GLU A 58 4.34 10.84 11.36
CA GLU A 58 3.26 11.76 11.78
C GLU A 58 3.24 13.09 10.99
N ARG A 59 3.51 13.03 9.68
CA ARG A 59 3.47 14.21 8.79
C ARG A 59 2.05 14.48 8.30
N THR A 60 1.77 15.57 7.60
CA THR A 60 0.49 15.73 6.87
C THR A 60 0.53 14.93 5.55
N SER A 61 -0.52 14.16 5.26
CA SER A 61 -0.62 13.41 4.01
C SER A 61 -1.20 14.29 2.90
N VAL A 62 -0.90 14.00 1.64
CA VAL A 62 -1.50 14.74 0.51
C VAL A 62 -2.96 14.38 0.30
N ARG A 63 -3.40 13.22 0.82
CA ARG A 63 -4.82 12.86 0.78
C ARG A 63 -5.65 13.65 1.79
N ASP A 64 -5.05 14.16 2.86
CA ASP A 64 -5.71 15.13 3.75
C ASP A 64 -6.11 16.40 2.96
N MET A 65 -5.49 16.63 1.80
CA MET A 65 -5.74 17.76 0.91
C MET A 65 -6.59 17.44 -0.33
N SER A 66 -6.97 16.17 -0.60
CA SER A 66 -7.63 15.78 -1.84
C SER A 66 -8.78 14.80 -1.60
N ASP A 67 -9.94 15.10 -2.19
CA ASP A 67 -11.02 14.13 -2.41
C ASP A 67 -10.49 12.80 -2.95
N THR A 68 -11.23 11.73 -2.65
CA THR A 68 -10.92 10.34 -3.04
C THR A 68 -10.28 10.26 -4.45
N PRO A 69 -9.04 9.71 -4.58
CA PRO A 69 -8.36 9.63 -5.85
C PRO A 69 -9.18 8.79 -6.82
N LYS A 70 -9.43 9.35 -8.01
CA LYS A 70 -10.19 8.72 -9.08
C LYS A 70 -9.23 8.06 -10.07
N THR A 71 -8.24 7.35 -9.55
CA THR A 71 -7.21 6.65 -10.34
C THR A 71 -7.31 5.17 -10.01
N ASP A 72 -7.42 4.34 -11.04
CA ASP A 72 -7.54 2.90 -10.87
C ASP A 72 -6.19 2.31 -10.45
N ASP A 73 -6.21 1.16 -9.78
CA ASP A 73 -5.00 0.42 -9.46
C ASP A 73 -4.23 0.01 -10.73
N PRO A 74 -2.89 0.02 -10.71
CA PRO A 74 -2.09 -0.35 -11.85
C PRO A 74 -2.21 -1.85 -12.15
N SER A 75 -2.03 -2.20 -13.41
CA SER A 75 -2.04 -3.59 -13.86
C SER A 75 -0.82 -4.36 -13.36
N ASN A 76 -1.02 -5.63 -13.01
CA ASN A 76 0.08 -6.56 -12.75
C ASN A 76 0.62 -7.08 -14.09
N ALA A 77 1.56 -6.35 -14.68
CA ALA A 77 2.17 -6.67 -15.97
C ALA A 77 3.65 -6.23 -15.97
N ASN A 78 4.50 -6.91 -16.74
CA ASN A 78 5.88 -6.47 -16.94
C ASN A 78 5.91 -5.22 -17.82
N ASP A 79 6.91 -4.39 -17.65
CA ASP A 79 7.04 -3.14 -18.40
C ASP A 79 7.13 -3.38 -19.91
N ARG A 80 7.77 -4.50 -20.30
CA ARG A 80 7.95 -4.92 -21.69
C ARG A 80 6.67 -5.39 -22.37
N ASP A 81 5.69 -5.81 -21.57
CA ASP A 81 4.42 -6.35 -22.08
C ASP A 81 3.38 -5.24 -22.31
N ILE A 82 3.65 -4.03 -21.81
CA ILE A 82 2.80 -2.86 -22.01
C ILE A 82 3.14 -2.25 -23.37
N ASN A 83 2.17 -2.26 -24.28
CA ASN A 83 2.29 -1.62 -25.58
C ASN A 83 1.32 -0.44 -25.69
N SER A 84 1.61 0.49 -26.61
CA SER A 84 0.82 1.70 -26.81
C SER A 84 -0.55 1.44 -27.44
N SER A 85 -0.69 0.32 -28.16
CA SER A 85 -1.85 0.02 -29.01
C SER A 85 -2.97 -0.73 -28.30
N CYS A 86 -2.68 -1.41 -27.18
CA CYS A 86 -3.62 -2.29 -26.49
C CYS A 86 -3.63 -2.03 -24.99
N LYS A 87 -4.82 -2.18 -24.40
CA LYS A 87 -4.99 -2.13 -22.94
C LYS A 87 -4.13 -3.22 -22.28
N PRO A 88 -3.41 -2.92 -21.19
CA PRO A 88 -2.62 -3.92 -20.48
C PRO A 88 -3.49 -5.09 -20.03
N CYS A 89 -3.05 -6.31 -20.34
CA CYS A 89 -3.66 -7.52 -19.82
C CYS A 89 -3.12 -7.76 -18.40
N ALA A 90 -3.92 -7.41 -17.38
CA ALA A 90 -3.51 -7.63 -16.00
C ALA A 90 -3.42 -9.14 -15.73
N GLN A 91 -2.22 -9.61 -15.37
CA GLN A 91 -2.00 -10.99 -14.97
C GLN A 91 -2.46 -11.19 -13.52
N GLN A 92 -2.92 -12.39 -13.18
CA GLN A 92 -3.29 -12.69 -11.80
C GLN A 92 -2.05 -12.60 -10.88
N LEU A 93 -2.18 -11.81 -9.81
CA LEU A 93 -1.09 -11.52 -8.87
C LEU A 93 -0.54 -12.78 -8.19
N GLU A 94 -1.41 -13.77 -8.00
CA GLU A 94 -1.13 -15.01 -7.27
C GLU A 94 -0.36 -16.02 -8.11
N THR A 95 -0.47 -15.96 -9.43
CA THR A 95 0.06 -16.99 -10.34
C THR A 95 1.27 -16.52 -11.14
N VAL A 96 1.39 -15.22 -11.44
CA VAL A 96 2.50 -14.71 -12.27
C VAL A 96 3.19 -13.51 -11.60
N LEU A 97 4.48 -13.70 -11.33
CA LEU A 97 5.37 -12.64 -10.88
C LEU A 97 5.70 -11.72 -12.05
N THR A 98 5.49 -10.42 -11.85
CA THR A 98 5.80 -9.36 -12.79
C THR A 98 6.58 -8.23 -12.11
N ASP A 99 7.07 -7.29 -12.90
CA ASP A 99 7.71 -6.05 -12.40
C ASP A 99 6.82 -5.30 -11.38
N MET A 100 5.50 -5.40 -11.51
CA MET A 100 4.52 -4.74 -10.63
C MET A 100 4.10 -5.53 -9.41
N THR A 101 4.47 -6.81 -9.29
CA THR A 101 3.98 -7.65 -8.20
C THR A 101 4.32 -7.07 -6.83
N TYR A 102 5.55 -6.58 -6.63
CA TYR A 102 5.93 -5.94 -5.37
C TYR A 102 5.08 -4.69 -5.09
N SER A 103 4.93 -3.80 -6.07
CA SER A 103 4.18 -2.54 -5.91
C SER A 103 2.70 -2.78 -5.62
N ASN A 104 2.11 -3.83 -6.22
CA ASN A 104 0.71 -4.22 -5.98
C ASN A 104 0.52 -4.90 -4.62
N LEU A 105 1.51 -5.66 -4.13
CA LEU A 105 1.47 -6.17 -2.76
C LEU A 105 1.66 -5.04 -1.74
N ARG A 106 2.59 -4.13 -2.02
CA ARG A 106 2.87 -2.95 -1.19
C ARG A 106 1.64 -2.05 -1.06
N SER A 107 0.80 -1.93 -2.09
CA SER A 107 -0.39 -1.06 -2.08
C SER A 107 -1.39 -1.40 -0.99
N LYS A 108 -1.45 -2.68 -0.57
CA LYS A 108 -2.36 -3.16 0.47
C LYS A 108 -2.06 -2.59 1.86
N ILE A 109 -0.80 -2.22 2.12
CA ILE A 109 -0.34 -1.81 3.46
C ILE A 109 -0.75 -0.37 3.81
N PRO A 110 -0.54 0.64 2.94
CA PRO A 110 -1.05 1.99 3.17
C PRO A 110 -2.57 2.07 3.42
N VAL A 111 -3.36 1.15 2.85
CA VAL A 111 -4.80 1.06 3.11
C VAL A 111 -5.08 0.75 4.58
N ILE A 112 -4.35 -0.20 5.15
CA ILE A 112 -4.42 -0.53 6.58
C ILE A 112 -4.06 0.70 7.42
N PHE A 113 -2.99 1.42 7.07
CA PHE A 113 -2.57 2.60 7.83
C PHE A 113 -3.56 3.75 7.79
N ARG A 114 -4.17 3.99 6.62
CA ARG A 114 -5.22 4.99 6.51
C ARG A 114 -6.38 4.64 7.45
N GLU A 115 -6.84 3.39 7.44
CA GLU A 115 -7.93 2.96 8.32
C GLU A 115 -7.58 3.08 9.82
N ILE A 116 -6.30 2.93 10.20
CA ILE A 116 -5.82 3.19 11.58
C ILE A 116 -5.98 4.67 11.93
N VAL A 117 -5.52 5.55 11.05
CA VAL A 117 -5.58 7.00 11.25
C VAL A 117 -7.03 7.46 11.28
N ASP A 118 -7.86 7.02 10.33
CA ASP A 118 -9.29 7.34 10.26
C ASP A 118 -10.02 6.88 11.54
N ALA A 119 -9.80 5.64 11.99
CA ALA A 119 -10.41 5.13 13.23
C ALA A 119 -9.94 5.89 14.49
N THR A 120 -8.69 6.36 14.49
CA THR A 120 -8.14 7.19 15.56
C THR A 120 -8.84 8.55 15.62
N ILE A 121 -9.04 9.19 14.47
CA ILE A 121 -9.70 10.50 14.35
C ILE A 121 -11.19 10.38 14.72
N ASP A 122 -11.91 9.42 14.12
CA ASP A 122 -13.36 9.24 14.30
C ASP A 122 -13.75 8.92 15.74
N SER A 123 -12.88 8.20 16.45
CA SER A 123 -13.17 7.78 17.83
C SER A 123 -13.10 8.93 18.83
N ASN A 124 -12.53 10.09 18.47
CA ASN A 124 -12.27 11.23 19.36
C ASN A 124 -11.64 10.81 20.71
N CYS A 125 -10.98 9.65 20.71
CA CYS A 125 -10.87 8.82 21.90
C CYS A 125 -9.55 9.07 22.60
N VAL A 126 -9.64 9.48 23.86
CA VAL A 126 -8.50 9.53 24.79
C VAL A 126 -8.34 8.18 25.51
N GLN A 127 -9.17 7.17 25.22
CA GLN A 127 -9.14 5.87 25.92
C GLN A 127 -8.16 4.90 25.27
N GLU A 128 -7.02 4.75 25.93
CA GLU A 128 -5.88 3.93 25.54
C GLU A 128 -6.22 2.44 25.29
N GLU A 129 -7.28 1.91 25.89
CA GLU A 129 -7.69 0.52 25.69
C GLU A 129 -8.33 0.25 24.31
N PHE A 130 -9.08 1.22 23.76
CA PHE A 130 -9.71 1.09 22.43
C PHE A 130 -8.64 0.95 21.34
N PHE A 131 -7.50 1.60 21.53
CA PHE A 131 -6.38 1.52 20.62
C PHE A 131 -5.70 0.14 20.62
N TYR A 132 -5.76 -0.62 21.71
CA TYR A 132 -5.05 -1.89 21.77
C TYR A 132 -5.71 -2.98 20.92
N GLU A 133 -7.02 -3.16 21.05
CA GLU A 133 -7.78 -4.13 20.23
C GLU A 133 -7.71 -3.78 18.74
N LEU A 134 -7.74 -2.48 18.41
CA LEU A 134 -7.49 -2.01 17.05
C LEU A 134 -6.10 -2.42 16.57
N VAL A 135 -5.05 -2.17 17.37
CA VAL A 135 -3.68 -2.58 17.04
C VAL A 135 -3.58 -4.09 16.79
N LEU A 136 -4.24 -4.92 17.59
CA LEU A 136 -4.28 -6.38 17.37
C LEU A 136 -4.97 -6.75 16.05
N ALA A 137 -6.09 -6.09 15.73
CA ALA A 137 -6.80 -6.32 14.47
C ALA A 137 -5.96 -5.93 13.24
N PHE A 138 -5.23 -4.81 13.33
CA PHE A 138 -4.32 -4.38 12.25
C PHE A 138 -3.08 -5.26 12.16
N ASP A 139 -2.54 -5.71 13.29
CA ASP A 139 -1.45 -6.68 13.33
C ASP A 139 -1.82 -7.98 12.61
N LYS A 140 -3.03 -8.47 12.85
CA LYS A 140 -3.56 -9.67 12.17
C LYS A 140 -3.62 -9.47 10.66
N ARG A 141 -4.14 -8.31 10.20
CA ARG A 141 -4.24 -8.01 8.75
C ARG A 141 -2.88 -7.91 8.07
N LEU A 142 -1.88 -7.31 8.72
CA LEU A 142 -0.52 -7.27 8.21
C LEU A 142 0.08 -8.67 8.08
N ASN A 143 -0.17 -9.55 9.05
CA ASN A 143 0.24 -10.95 8.98
C ASN A 143 -0.49 -11.73 7.88
N ASP A 144 -1.78 -11.47 7.67
CA ASP A 144 -2.57 -12.14 6.63
C ASP A 144 -2.07 -11.76 5.22
N ILE A 145 -1.70 -10.49 4.99
CA ILE A 145 -0.99 -10.10 3.76
C ILE A 145 0.23 -10.98 3.52
N MET A 146 1.01 -11.27 4.57
CA MET A 146 2.23 -12.09 4.44
C MET A 146 1.99 -13.58 4.22
N LYS A 147 0.82 -14.10 4.57
CA LYS A 147 0.46 -15.50 4.28
C LYS A 147 0.10 -15.67 2.80
N ASP A 148 -0.55 -14.65 2.22
CA ASP A 148 -1.13 -14.72 0.89
C ASP A 148 -0.18 -14.28 -0.23
N VAL A 149 1.03 -13.81 0.11
CA VAL A 149 2.01 -13.40 -0.91
C VAL A 149 2.64 -14.60 -1.64
N PRO A 150 3.17 -14.42 -2.87
CA PRO A 150 3.93 -15.47 -3.56
C PRO A 150 5.16 -15.94 -2.76
N ALA A 151 5.60 -17.18 -3.02
CA ALA A 151 6.69 -17.83 -2.28
C ALA A 151 8.00 -17.02 -2.25
N CYS A 152 8.33 -16.26 -3.30
CA CYS A 152 9.54 -15.42 -3.33
C CYS A 152 9.54 -14.29 -2.29
N PHE A 153 8.38 -13.92 -1.74
CA PHE A 153 8.24 -12.92 -0.68
C PHE A 153 8.08 -13.57 0.71
N ARG A 154 8.00 -14.90 0.84
CA ARG A 154 7.83 -15.57 2.14
C ARG A 154 9.18 -15.97 2.73
N ALA A 155 9.36 -15.75 4.04
CA ALA A 155 10.58 -16.11 4.76
C ALA A 155 10.57 -17.53 5.35
N ASP A 156 9.52 -18.31 5.16
CA ASP A 156 9.49 -19.66 5.73
C ASP A 156 10.49 -20.60 5.01
N PRO A 157 10.97 -21.66 5.69
CA PRO A 157 11.96 -22.57 5.12
C PRO A 157 11.50 -23.24 3.81
N LYS A 158 10.19 -23.51 3.65
CA LYS A 158 9.67 -24.19 2.45
C LYS A 158 9.73 -23.25 1.25
N SER A 159 9.31 -22.00 1.41
CA SER A 159 9.39 -21.00 0.34
C SER A 159 10.82 -20.59 0.01
N ARG A 160 11.74 -20.55 1.00
CA ARG A 160 13.18 -20.37 0.74
C ARG A 160 13.77 -21.46 -0.15
N ALA A 161 13.33 -22.70 0.01
CA ALA A 161 13.79 -23.80 -0.84
C ALA A 161 13.20 -23.75 -2.27
N GLN A 162 12.02 -23.14 -2.44
CA GLN A 162 11.33 -23.04 -3.73
C GLN A 162 11.75 -21.82 -4.57
N SER A 163 12.19 -20.73 -3.93
CA SER A 163 12.58 -19.50 -4.63
C SER A 163 14.09 -19.42 -4.85
N LYS A 164 14.51 -19.06 -6.08
CA LYS A 164 15.92 -18.80 -6.40
C LYS A 164 16.50 -17.60 -5.65
N SER A 165 15.65 -16.62 -5.35
CA SER A 165 16.01 -15.39 -4.65
C SER A 165 14.85 -14.93 -3.79
N LEU A 166 15.13 -14.52 -2.57
CA LEU A 166 14.11 -14.05 -1.64
C LEU A 166 14.05 -12.51 -1.64
N ASP A 167 12.87 -11.96 -1.87
CA ASP A 167 12.64 -10.53 -1.81
C ASP A 167 12.14 -10.12 -0.43
N LEU A 168 13.01 -9.50 0.35
CA LEU A 168 12.75 -9.05 1.72
C LEU A 168 12.11 -7.66 1.82
N ARG A 169 11.86 -6.98 0.69
CA ARG A 169 11.35 -5.60 0.74
C ARG A 169 10.00 -5.50 1.43
N LEU A 170 9.11 -6.47 1.22
CA LEU A 170 7.80 -6.50 1.87
C LEU A 170 7.92 -6.77 3.38
N HIS A 171 8.77 -7.72 3.78
CA HIS A 171 9.05 -8.01 5.19
C HIS A 171 9.57 -6.80 5.94
N ARG A 172 10.55 -6.08 5.37
CA ARG A 172 11.11 -4.87 6.00
C ARG A 172 10.03 -3.80 6.20
N LEU A 173 9.14 -3.67 5.22
CA LEU A 173 8.08 -2.68 5.26
C LEU A 173 7.04 -3.01 6.36
N ILE A 174 6.65 -4.27 6.48
CA ILE A 174 5.74 -4.74 7.52
C ILE A 174 6.39 -4.75 8.91
N ALA A 175 7.67 -5.10 9.02
CA ALA A 175 8.40 -5.03 10.29
C ALA A 175 8.45 -3.61 10.85
N ASN A 176 8.70 -2.61 10.00
CA ASN A 176 8.63 -1.20 10.39
C ASN A 176 7.23 -0.79 10.85
N ALA A 177 6.19 -1.30 10.18
CA ALA A 177 4.80 -1.10 10.57
C ALA A 177 4.50 -1.67 11.96
N PHE A 178 4.91 -2.91 12.21
CA PHE A 178 4.77 -3.56 13.52
C PHE A 178 5.50 -2.79 14.61
N ASN A 179 6.73 -2.36 14.36
CA ASN A 179 7.48 -1.57 15.33
C ASN A 179 6.72 -0.29 15.69
N ARG A 180 6.19 0.43 14.70
CA ARG A 180 5.41 1.65 14.93
C ARG A 180 4.14 1.37 15.75
N LEU A 181 3.39 0.31 15.44
CA LEU A 181 2.14 -0.04 16.13
C LEU A 181 2.37 -0.56 17.55
N ARG A 182 3.41 -1.36 17.76
CA ARG A 182 3.66 -2.06 19.03
C ARG A 182 4.45 -1.23 20.02
N ASN A 183 5.36 -0.36 19.56
CA ASN A 183 6.27 0.39 20.43
C ASN A 183 5.58 1.14 21.58
N PRO A 184 4.44 1.83 21.37
CA PRO A 184 3.74 2.53 22.46
C PRO A 184 3.31 1.63 23.62
N TYR A 185 3.10 0.33 23.37
CA TYR A 185 2.61 -0.64 24.36
C TYR A 185 3.73 -1.46 25.02
N LEU A 186 4.96 -1.42 24.47
CA LEU A 186 6.09 -2.17 25.02
C LEU A 186 6.42 -1.76 26.46
N ALA A 187 6.39 -0.45 26.76
CA ALA A 187 6.65 0.05 28.11
C ALA A 187 5.52 -0.29 29.09
N ARG A 188 4.27 -0.39 28.60
CA ARG A 188 3.07 -0.65 29.43
C ARG A 188 2.97 -2.10 29.90
N ARG A 189 3.57 -3.03 29.18
CA ARG A 189 3.69 -4.44 29.59
C ARG A 189 4.28 -4.60 30.99
N ALA A 190 5.23 -3.75 31.37
CA ALA A 190 5.85 -3.83 32.69
C ALA A 190 4.83 -3.62 33.83
N CYS A 191 3.72 -2.94 33.53
CA CYS A 191 2.66 -2.62 34.48
C CYS A 191 1.39 -3.46 34.29
N ASP A 192 1.09 -3.91 33.07
CA ASP A 192 -0.13 -4.68 32.76
C ASP A 192 0.14 -5.87 31.80
N PRO A 193 -0.10 -7.12 32.24
CA PRO A 193 0.03 -8.33 31.43
C PRO A 193 -0.81 -8.37 30.15
N LYS A 194 -1.90 -7.60 30.05
CA LYS A 194 -2.76 -7.54 28.86
C LYS A 194 -1.99 -7.18 27.59
N TYR A 195 -0.89 -6.43 27.70
CA TYR A 195 -0.06 -5.98 26.56
C TYR A 195 1.02 -7.00 26.11
N SER A 196 1.01 -8.22 26.63
CA SER A 196 2.06 -9.23 26.39
C SER A 196 2.25 -9.61 24.92
N TYR A 197 1.19 -9.53 24.10
CA TYR A 197 1.23 -9.93 22.69
C TYR A 197 2.14 -9.03 21.83
N CYS A 198 2.38 -7.78 22.24
CA CYS A 198 3.25 -6.86 21.50
C CYS A 198 4.72 -7.27 21.41
N CYS A 199 5.16 -8.28 22.17
CA CYS A 199 6.53 -8.78 22.16
C CYS A 199 6.72 -10.12 21.43
N ILE A 200 5.67 -10.73 20.86
CA ILE A 200 5.83 -12.01 20.16
C ILE A 200 6.40 -11.72 18.76
N VAL A 201 7.64 -12.16 18.55
CA VAL A 201 8.44 -12.08 17.31
C VAL A 201 8.26 -13.34 16.49
#